data_AF-A0A3A4Z214-F1
#
_entry.id   AF-A0A3A4Z214-F1
#
_cell.length_a   1.000
_cell.length_b   1.000
_cell.length_c   1.000
_cell.angle_alpha   90.00
_cell.angle_beta   90.00
_cell.angle_gamma   90.00
#
_symmetry.space_group_name_H-M   'P 1'
#
loop_
_entity.id
_entity.type
_entity.pdbx_description
1 polymer ?
#
loop_
_entity_poly.entity_id
_entity_poly.type
_entity_poly.pdbx_seq_one_letter_code
_entity_poly.pdbx_strand_id
1 'polypeptide(L)'
;MSKKAPLKNYLACTIISVIVLLWACPSFAVDWKALSTNLIEHFKPKILSIEKLDQKSCWAVVLPETSVDDALKLAKEVGEYIKANIPPETNPKPMVRIFVAGKQVAVAVLDGESYRAVQKSEKMDPAMFKGQYRPQ
;
A
#
# COMPACT_ATOMS: atom_id res chain seq x y z
N MET A 1 64.83 -30.60 -30.35
CA MET A 1 63.93 -31.58 -29.71
C MET A 1 62.84 -30.82 -28.98
N SER A 2 61.64 -30.80 -29.56
CA SER A 2 60.46 -30.11 -29.02
C SER A 2 59.72 -31.05 -28.07
N LYS A 3 59.59 -30.68 -26.79
CA LYS A 3 58.69 -31.37 -25.85
C LYS A 3 57.42 -30.53 -25.71
N LYS A 4 56.33 -31.06 -26.26
CA LYS A 4 54.97 -30.55 -26.08
C LYS A 4 54.32 -31.17 -24.82
N ALA A 5 53.45 -30.35 -24.21
CA ALA A 5 52.26 -30.68 -23.40
C ALA A 5 52.47 -31.04 -21.90
N PRO A 6 51.47 -30.81 -21.00
CA PRO A 6 50.07 -30.45 -21.29
C PRO A 6 49.51 -29.21 -20.57
N LEU A 7 48.71 -28.45 -21.32
CA LEU A 7 47.71 -27.51 -20.84
C LEU A 7 46.54 -28.33 -20.24
N LYS A 8 46.41 -28.39 -18.91
CA LYS A 8 45.23 -28.99 -18.26
C LYS A 8 44.79 -28.13 -17.08
N ASN A 9 43.50 -27.80 -17.11
CA ASN A 9 42.61 -27.49 -15.99
C ASN A 9 42.72 -26.10 -15.35
N TYR A 10 42.36 -25.05 -16.10
CA TYR A 10 41.90 -23.77 -15.51
C TYR A 10 40.58 -23.29 -16.13
N LEU A 11 39.73 -24.22 -16.57
CA LEU A 11 38.43 -23.91 -17.17
C LEU A 11 37.31 -24.67 -16.45
N ALA A 12 37.23 -24.52 -15.13
CA ALA A 12 36.13 -25.09 -14.34
C ALA A 12 35.72 -24.24 -13.13
N CYS A 13 36.16 -22.98 -13.02
CA CYS A 13 35.81 -22.11 -11.88
C CYS A 13 35.20 -20.76 -12.26
N THR A 14 34.91 -20.49 -13.53
CA THR A 14 34.37 -19.19 -13.98
C THR A 14 32.93 -19.24 -14.49
N ILE A 15 32.21 -20.34 -14.26
CA ILE A 15 30.78 -20.48 -14.64
C ILE A 15 29.95 -20.99 -13.46
N ILE A 16 30.21 -20.53 -12.23
CA ILE A 16 29.30 -20.73 -11.07
C ILE A 16 29.10 -19.41 -10.29
N SER A 17 29.62 -18.28 -10.75
CA SER A 17 29.52 -17.00 -10.00
C SER A 17 28.52 -15.99 -10.58
N VAL A 18 27.71 -16.36 -11.58
CA VAL A 18 26.73 -15.45 -12.22
C VAL A 18 25.29 -15.95 -12.14
N ILE A 19 24.99 -16.93 -11.28
CA ILE A 19 23.60 -17.45 -11.07
C ILE A 19 23.18 -17.33 -9.59
N VAL A 20 23.72 -16.37 -8.85
CA VAL A 20 23.22 -16.04 -7.48
C VAL A 20 23.09 -14.52 -7.30
N LEU A 21 22.63 -13.81 -8.32
CA LEU A 21 22.31 -12.37 -8.22
C LEU A 21 20.90 -12.01 -8.71
N LEU A 22 20.01 -12.99 -8.89
CA LEU A 22 18.67 -12.75 -9.46
C LEU A 22 17.48 -13.05 -8.54
N TRP A 23 17.66 -13.52 -7.30
CA TRP A 23 16.51 -13.99 -6.50
C TRP A 23 16.53 -13.57 -5.03
N ALA A 24 17.03 -12.38 -4.75
CA ALA A 24 16.77 -11.72 -3.48
C ALA A 24 16.53 -10.23 -3.72
N CYS A 25 15.58 -9.90 -4.61
CA CYS A 25 14.83 -8.67 -4.35
C CYS A 25 14.05 -8.97 -3.06
N PRO A 26 14.38 -8.32 -1.92
CA PRO A 26 13.46 -8.40 -0.79
C PRO A 26 12.13 -7.92 -1.35
N SER A 27 11.11 -8.78 -1.30
CA SER A 27 9.76 -8.31 -1.54
C SER A 27 9.58 -7.13 -0.60
N PHE A 28 9.56 -5.91 -1.15
CA PHE A 28 9.37 -4.68 -0.38
C PHE A 28 7.94 -4.73 0.15
N ALA A 29 7.73 -5.49 1.23
CA ALA A 29 6.47 -5.53 1.93
C ALA A 29 6.28 -4.12 2.49
N VAL A 30 5.30 -3.40 1.95
CA VAL A 30 4.90 -2.09 2.47
C VAL A 30 4.60 -2.25 3.95
N ASP A 31 5.35 -1.55 4.80
CA ASP A 31 5.04 -1.46 6.23
C ASP A 31 3.79 -0.60 6.40
N TRP A 32 2.65 -1.28 6.34
CA TRP A 32 1.37 -0.63 6.41
C TRP A 32 1.06 -0.06 7.80
N LYS A 33 1.73 -0.58 8.84
CA LYS A 33 1.63 -0.02 10.18
C LYS A 33 2.25 1.37 10.20
N ALA A 34 3.48 1.52 9.71
CA ALA A 34 4.14 2.82 9.60
C ALA A 34 3.34 3.79 8.70
N LEU A 35 2.85 3.31 7.55
CA LEU A 35 2.06 4.14 6.63
C LEU A 35 0.73 4.60 7.24
N SER A 36 0.04 3.74 8.01
CA SER A 36 -1.19 4.13 8.72
C SER A 36 -0.96 5.20 9.78
N THR A 37 0.13 5.10 10.55
CA THR A 37 0.53 6.13 11.54
C THR A 37 0.80 7.47 10.86
N ASN A 38 1.58 7.46 9.78
CA ASN A 38 1.92 8.68 9.04
C ASN A 38 0.69 9.32 8.39
N LEU A 39 -0.25 8.52 7.89
CA LEU A 39 -1.53 8.99 7.35
C LEU A 39 -2.36 9.69 8.43
N ILE A 40 -2.50 9.07 9.61
CA ILE A 40 -3.24 9.68 10.72
C ILE A 40 -2.57 11.00 11.11
N GLU A 41 -1.24 11.03 11.28
CA GLU A 41 -0.53 12.27 11.62
C GLU A 41 -0.67 13.37 10.55
N HIS A 42 -0.54 13.03 9.28
CA HIS A 42 -0.65 13.99 8.18
C HIS A 42 -2.03 14.64 8.10
N PHE A 43 -3.08 13.88 8.40
CA PHE A 43 -4.47 14.33 8.30
C PHE A 43 -5.12 14.66 9.65
N LYS A 44 -4.37 14.71 10.75
CA LYS A 44 -4.89 15.14 12.07
C LYS A 44 -5.46 16.58 11.97
N PRO A 45 -6.60 16.87 12.63
CA PRO A 45 -7.41 15.99 13.48
C PRO A 45 -8.49 15.20 12.70
N LYS A 46 -8.55 15.29 11.37
CA LYS A 46 -9.67 14.80 10.55
C LYS A 46 -9.79 13.27 10.54
N ILE A 47 -8.68 12.54 10.41
CA ILE A 47 -8.66 11.07 10.43
C ILE A 47 -8.41 10.61 11.87
N LEU A 48 -9.33 9.79 12.38
CA LEU A 48 -9.25 9.18 13.71
C LEU A 48 -8.54 7.82 13.65
N SER A 49 -8.81 7.05 12.60
CA SER A 49 -8.17 5.76 12.35
C SER A 49 -8.19 5.40 10.88
N ILE A 50 -7.22 4.60 10.44
CA ILE A 50 -7.14 4.06 9.09
C ILE A 50 -6.49 2.68 9.11
N GLU A 51 -7.03 1.73 8.35
CA GLU A 51 -6.59 0.33 8.40
C GLU A 51 -6.65 -0.36 7.04
N LYS A 52 -5.75 -1.33 6.81
CA LYS A 52 -5.85 -2.25 5.66
C LYS A 52 -6.90 -3.29 5.96
N LEU A 53 -7.68 -3.62 4.95
CA LEU A 53 -8.56 -4.77 4.98
C LEU A 53 -7.98 -5.93 4.20
N ASP A 54 -7.51 -5.62 3.00
CA ASP A 54 -6.87 -6.57 2.11
C ASP A 54 -5.90 -5.82 1.20
N GLN A 55 -5.37 -6.49 0.19
CA GLN A 55 -4.48 -5.84 -0.78
C GLN A 55 -5.20 -4.75 -1.60
N LYS A 56 -6.53 -4.79 -1.71
CA LYS A 56 -7.36 -3.97 -2.60
C LYS A 56 -8.15 -2.90 -1.87
N SER A 57 -8.14 -2.86 -0.53
CA SER A 57 -8.98 -1.94 0.22
C SER A 57 -8.43 -1.59 1.60
N CYS A 58 -8.70 -0.34 1.98
CA CYS A 58 -8.53 0.19 3.32
C CYS A 58 -9.77 1.01 3.70
N TRP A 59 -9.95 1.25 4.99
CA TRP A 59 -10.96 2.17 5.48
C TRP A 59 -10.33 3.21 6.40
N ALA A 60 -10.91 4.42 6.43
CA ALA A 60 -10.59 5.45 7.38
C ALA A 60 -11.87 5.93 8.08
N VAL A 61 -11.85 5.99 9.41
CA VAL A 61 -12.87 6.68 10.19
C VAL A 61 -12.38 8.09 10.46
N VAL A 62 -13.29 9.04 10.25
CA VAL A 62 -13.01 10.47 10.35
C VAL A 62 -13.93 11.11 11.37
N LEU A 63 -13.67 12.37 11.69
CA LEU A 63 -14.46 13.16 12.63
C LEU A 63 -15.97 13.15 12.27
N PRO A 64 -16.89 12.95 13.24
CA PRO A 64 -18.33 12.91 13.00
C PRO A 64 -18.92 14.15 12.32
N GLU A 65 -18.31 15.31 12.54
CA GLU A 65 -18.69 16.61 11.95
C GLU A 65 -18.23 16.78 10.50
N THR A 66 -17.48 15.82 9.95
CA THR A 66 -16.99 15.88 8.57
C THR A 66 -18.17 15.82 7.59
N SER A 67 -18.27 16.85 6.73
CA SER A 67 -19.28 16.89 5.67
C SER A 67 -19.03 15.80 4.61
N VAL A 68 -20.04 15.47 3.80
CA VAL A 68 -19.87 14.50 2.69
C VAL A 68 -18.85 15.02 1.67
N ASP A 69 -18.89 16.31 1.34
CA ASP A 69 -17.96 16.92 0.39
C ASP A 69 -16.51 16.88 0.89
N ASP A 70 -16.30 17.10 2.18
CA ASP A 70 -14.98 16.99 2.79
C ASP A 70 -14.52 15.53 2.88
N ALA A 71 -15.44 14.59 3.15
CA ALA A 71 -15.13 13.17 3.12
C ALA A 71 -14.73 12.71 1.71
N LEU A 72 -15.32 13.25 0.65
CA LEU A 72 -14.92 12.98 -0.74
C LEU A 72 -13.52 13.50 -1.06
N LYS A 73 -13.22 14.74 -0.66
CA LYS A 73 -11.87 15.31 -0.82
C LYS A 73 -10.84 14.47 -0.07
N LEU A 74 -11.14 14.15 1.19
CA LEU A 74 -10.27 13.37 2.05
C LEU A 74 -10.05 11.94 1.51
N ALA A 75 -11.08 11.30 0.96
CA ALA A 75 -10.93 9.99 0.31
C ALA A 75 -9.90 10.04 -0.82
N LYS A 76 -9.97 11.08 -1.67
CA LYS A 76 -9.02 11.29 -2.77
C LYS A 76 -7.61 11.57 -2.25
N GLU A 77 -7.47 12.50 -1.30
CA GLU A 77 -6.18 12.89 -0.72
C GLU A 77 -5.46 11.71 -0.06
N VAL A 78 -6.20 10.90 0.71
CA VAL A 78 -5.67 9.67 1.32
C VAL A 78 -5.22 8.68 0.24
N GLY A 79 -6.02 8.50 -0.83
CA GLY A 79 -5.64 7.64 -1.95
C GLY A 79 -4.33 8.08 -2.61
N GLU A 80 -4.19 9.38 -2.91
CA GLU A 80 -2.96 9.93 -3.48
C GLU A 80 -1.77 9.79 -2.53
N TYR A 81 -1.97 10.03 -1.23
CA TYR A 81 -0.92 9.82 -0.23
C TYR A 81 -0.43 8.38 -0.24
N ILE A 82 -1.35 7.40 -0.23
CA ILE A 82 -1.01 5.98 -0.29
C ILE A 82 -0.24 5.67 -1.57
N LYS A 83 -0.69 6.19 -2.71
CA LYS A 83 -0.01 6.00 -4.00
C LYS A 83 1.40 6.59 -4.02
N ALA A 84 1.64 7.72 -3.36
CA ALA A 84 2.95 8.37 -3.30
C ALA A 84 3.93 7.63 -2.37
N ASN A 85 3.42 6.91 -1.37
CA ASN A 85 4.23 6.24 -0.34
C ASN A 85 4.33 4.72 -0.52
N ILE A 86 3.65 4.15 -1.52
CA ILE A 86 3.74 2.73 -1.89
C ILE A 86 4.48 2.61 -3.23
N PRO A 87 5.47 1.72 -3.35
CA PRO A 87 6.16 1.48 -4.62
C PRO A 87 5.19 1.17 -5.77
N PRO A 88 5.45 1.66 -6.98
CA PRO A 88 4.55 1.45 -8.13
C PRO A 88 4.38 -0.04 -8.49
N GLU A 89 5.37 -0.87 -8.16
CA GLU A 89 5.38 -2.31 -8.39
C GLU A 89 4.47 -3.09 -7.42
N THR A 90 4.03 -2.47 -6.32
CA THR A 90 3.09 -3.07 -5.37
C THR A 90 1.65 -2.84 -5.87
N ASN A 91 1.16 -3.79 -6.67
CA ASN A 91 -0.19 -3.79 -7.22
C ASN A 91 -0.99 -4.93 -6.57
N PRO A 92 -2.22 -4.72 -6.06
CA PRO A 92 -3.05 -3.52 -6.19
C PRO A 92 -2.80 -2.42 -5.13
N LYS A 93 -2.97 -1.16 -5.55
CA LYS A 93 -3.17 -0.03 -4.64
C LYS A 93 -4.59 -0.07 -4.07
N PRO A 94 -4.80 0.20 -2.78
CA PRO A 94 -6.09 -0.03 -2.15
C PRO A 94 -7.11 1.07 -2.47
N MET A 95 -8.35 0.65 -2.66
CA MET A 95 -9.53 1.50 -2.58
C MET A 95 -9.66 2.06 -1.15
N VAL A 96 -9.90 3.37 -1.03
CA VAL A 96 -10.03 4.04 0.27
C VAL A 96 -11.50 4.26 0.58
N ARG A 97 -12.00 3.69 1.67
CA ARG A 97 -13.38 3.88 2.14
C ARG A 97 -13.40 4.84 3.32
N ILE A 98 -14.20 5.90 3.26
CA ILE A 98 -14.33 6.89 4.34
C ILE A 98 -15.64 6.69 5.10
N PHE A 99 -15.52 6.60 6.42
CA PHE A 99 -16.63 6.43 7.35
C PHE A 99 -16.79 7.66 8.24
N VAL A 100 -18.00 8.22 8.26
CA VAL A 100 -18.40 9.32 9.14
C VAL A 100 -19.52 8.80 10.04
N ALA A 101 -19.36 8.93 11.36
CA ALA A 101 -20.35 8.49 12.35
C ALA A 101 -20.89 7.05 12.10
N GLY A 102 -19.99 6.13 11.74
CA GLY A 102 -20.32 4.73 11.48
C GLY A 102 -21.01 4.44 10.14
N LYS A 103 -21.06 5.40 9.21
CA LYS A 103 -21.61 5.21 7.86
C LYS A 103 -20.54 5.44 6.81
N GLN A 104 -20.44 4.56 5.82
CA GLN A 104 -19.63 4.85 4.64
C GLN A 104 -20.30 5.99 3.88
N VAL A 105 -19.54 7.01 3.51
CA VAL A 105 -20.05 8.17 2.77
C VAL A 105 -19.28 8.42 1.47
N ALA A 106 -18.01 8.03 1.41
CA ALA A 106 -17.14 8.25 0.26
C ALA A 106 -16.22 7.04 0.03
N VAL A 107 -15.89 6.80 -1.23
CA VAL A 107 -14.94 5.78 -1.66
C VAL A 107 -14.03 6.36 -2.72
N ALA A 108 -12.72 6.29 -2.55
CA ALA A 108 -11.75 6.61 -3.59
C ALA A 108 -11.26 5.35 -4.29
N VAL A 109 -11.32 5.38 -5.62
CA VAL A 109 -10.83 4.32 -6.51
C VAL A 109 -9.73 4.88 -7.39
N LEU A 110 -8.71 4.08 -7.65
CA LEU A 110 -7.69 4.44 -8.63
C LEU A 110 -8.30 4.37 -10.04
N ASP A 111 -8.26 5.48 -10.75
CA ASP A 111 -8.78 5.68 -12.10
C ASP A 111 -7.63 6.21 -12.98
N GLY A 112 -7.03 5.30 -13.74
CA GLY A 112 -5.77 5.54 -14.43
C GLY A 112 -4.64 5.86 -13.44
N GLU A 113 -4.06 7.04 -13.56
CA GLU A 113 -2.97 7.49 -12.69
C GLU A 113 -3.43 8.20 -11.42
N SER A 114 -4.72 8.50 -11.24
CA SER A 114 -5.19 9.32 -10.12
C SER A 114 -6.35 8.68 -9.36
N TYR A 115 -6.54 9.05 -8.11
CA TYR A 115 -7.74 8.66 -7.37
C TYR A 115 -8.91 9.56 -7.73
N ARG A 116 -10.05 8.90 -7.96
CA ARG A 116 -11.35 9.54 -8.06
C ARG A 116 -12.20 9.14 -6.87
N ALA A 117 -12.72 10.13 -6.15
CA ALA A 117 -13.67 9.92 -5.07
C ALA A 117 -15.09 9.83 -5.62
N VAL A 118 -15.86 8.89 -5.11
CA VAL A 118 -17.26 8.63 -5.45
C VAL A 118 -18.06 8.65 -4.16
N GLN A 119 -19.18 9.37 -4.17
CA GLN A 119 -20.11 9.36 -3.05
C GLN A 119 -20.80 8.00 -3.01
N LYS A 120 -20.72 7.32 -1.87
CA LYS A 120 -21.35 6.01 -1.70
C LYS A 120 -21.86 5.88 -0.27
N SER A 121 -23.17 6.06 -0.10
CA SER A 121 -23.83 5.91 1.19
C SER A 121 -24.28 4.47 1.38
N GLU A 122 -23.53 3.71 2.18
CA GLU A 122 -23.88 2.35 2.56
C GLU A 122 -23.76 2.23 4.09
N LYS A 123 -24.77 1.61 4.71
CA LYS A 123 -24.69 1.21 6.13
C LYS A 123 -23.79 -0.03 6.21
N MET A 124 -22.49 0.21 6.31
CA MET A 124 -21.49 -0.80 6.68
C MET A 124 -20.91 -0.42 8.03
N ASP A 125 -20.81 -1.40 8.93
CA ASP A 125 -20.17 -1.21 10.23
C ASP A 125 -18.66 -1.33 10.04
N PRO A 126 -17.83 -0.30 10.35
CA PRO A 126 -16.37 -0.43 10.32
C PRO A 126 -15.84 -1.63 11.13
N ALA A 127 -16.54 -2.03 12.19
CA ALA A 127 -16.15 -3.18 13.02
C ALA A 127 -16.29 -4.52 12.27
N MET A 128 -17.09 -4.59 11.20
CA MET A 128 -17.23 -5.80 10.38
C MET A 128 -15.94 -6.17 9.64
N PHE A 129 -15.02 -5.22 9.48
CA PHE A 129 -13.83 -5.42 8.67
C PHE A 129 -12.61 -5.98 9.42
N LYS A 130 -12.79 -6.53 10.64
CA LYS A 130 -11.73 -7.22 11.43
C LYS A 130 -10.37 -6.50 11.38
N GLY A 131 -10.38 -5.26 11.83
CA GLY A 131 -9.20 -4.42 11.87
C GLY A 131 -8.02 -5.01 12.63
N GLN A 132 -6.94 -5.37 11.93
CA GLN A 132 -5.71 -5.84 12.57
C GLN A 132 -4.92 -4.72 13.28
N TYR A 133 -5.30 -3.45 13.07
CA TYR A 133 -4.55 -2.29 13.55
C TYR A 133 -5.47 -1.15 14.00
N ARG A 134 -6.36 -1.40 14.97
CA ARG A 134 -7.01 -0.30 15.68
C ARG A 134 -5.93 0.49 16.43
N PRO A 135 -5.84 1.83 16.29
CA PRO A 135 -5.03 2.63 17.19
C PRO A 135 -5.51 2.34 18.62
N GLN A 136 -4.62 1.89 19.50
CA GLN A 136 -4.88 1.79 20.93
C GLN A 136 -4.79 3.16 21.57
#